data_AF-A0A8X6IA34-F1
#
_entry.id   AF-A0A8X6IA34-F1
#
_cell.length_a   1.000
_cell.length_b   1.000
_cell.length_c   1.000
_cell.angle_alpha   90.00
_cell.angle_beta   90.00
_cell.angle_gamma   90.00
#
_symmetry.space_group_name_H-M   'P 1'
#
loop_
_entity.id
_entity.type
_entity.pdbx_description
1 polymer ?
#
loop_
_entity_poly.entity_id
_entity_poly.type
_entity_poly.pdbx_seq_one_letter_code
_entity_poly.pdbx_strand_id
1 'polypeptide(L)'
;LVPNPKPRSERWVSSSYVESEWDNPDCKMASAEYFVHNLMSSVHFNDAIQKIPPDAIVIEIGPHFLLQSILKRSVGSRASYFGLMKRNEVNNVDFLMESLGK
;
A
#
# COMPACT_ATOMS: atom_id res chain seq x y z
N LEU A 1 -19.08 5.07 11.63
CA LEU A 1 -19.08 3.70 12.19
C LEU A 1 -19.07 2.69 11.06
N VAL A 2 -18.35 1.57 11.21
CA VAL A 2 -18.37 0.44 10.27
C VAL A 2 -19.24 -0.65 10.89
N PRO A 3 -20.54 -0.73 10.59
CA PRO A 3 -21.50 -1.52 11.36
C PRO A 3 -21.33 -3.03 11.22
N ASN A 4 -20.81 -3.50 10.07
CA ASN A 4 -20.58 -4.90 9.78
C ASN A 4 -19.15 -5.06 9.24
N PRO A 5 -18.13 -5.02 10.11
CA PRO A 5 -16.74 -5.11 9.67
C PRO A 5 -16.47 -6.46 9.02
N LYS A 6 -15.66 -6.46 7.96
CA LYS A 6 -15.27 -7.67 7.22
C LYS A 6 -13.88 -8.11 7.62
N PRO A 7 -13.58 -9.42 7.61
CA PRO A 7 -12.24 -9.91 7.85
C PRO A 7 -11.27 -9.42 6.77
N ARG A 8 -10.07 -9.04 7.20
CA ARG A 8 -8.94 -8.74 6.33
C ARG A 8 -8.33 -10.06 5.86
N SER A 9 -8.05 -10.16 4.56
CA SER A 9 -7.30 -11.31 4.04
C SER A 9 -5.80 -11.17 4.37
N GLU A 10 -5.09 -12.29 4.40
CA GLU A 10 -3.62 -12.33 4.55
C GLU A 10 -2.87 -11.55 3.46
N ARG A 11 -3.50 -11.31 2.30
CA ARG A 11 -2.95 -10.47 1.21
C ARG A 11 -2.85 -8.99 1.60
N TRP A 12 -3.59 -8.54 2.61
CA TRP A 12 -3.54 -7.16 3.08
C TRP A 12 -2.61 -7.05 4.28
N VAL A 13 -1.34 -6.78 3.99
CA VAL A 13 -0.32 -6.50 5.00
C VAL A 13 -0.67 -5.22 5.77
N SER A 14 -0.72 -5.29 7.10
CA SER A 14 -0.95 -4.10 7.93
C SER A 14 0.30 -3.24 7.99
N SER A 15 0.14 -1.93 7.86
CA SER A 15 1.20 -0.96 8.17
C SER A 15 0.88 -0.11 9.40
N SER A 16 -0.23 -0.36 10.09
CA SER A 16 -0.59 0.33 11.34
C SER A 16 -0.28 -0.50 12.58
N TYR A 17 -0.12 -1.82 12.43
CA TYR A 17 0.29 -2.75 13.47
C TYR A 17 1.64 -3.37 13.11
N VAL A 18 2.48 -3.63 14.11
CA VAL A 18 3.70 -4.41 13.93
C VAL A 18 3.37 -5.88 13.66
N GLU A 19 4.28 -6.60 13.00
CA GLU A 19 4.02 -7.98 12.55
C GLU A 19 3.63 -8.94 13.68
N SER A 20 4.22 -8.77 14.87
CA SER A 20 3.89 -9.56 16.06
C SER A 20 2.43 -9.39 16.53
N GLU A 21 1.74 -8.36 16.05
CA GLU A 21 0.36 -8.03 16.41
C GLU A 21 -0.64 -8.29 15.29
N TRP A 22 -0.21 -8.83 14.14
CA TRP A 22 -1.13 -9.11 13.02
C TRP A 22 -2.17 -10.19 13.33
N ASP A 23 -1.91 -11.02 14.33
CA ASP A 23 -2.85 -12.04 14.83
C ASP A 23 -3.86 -11.50 15.85
N ASN A 24 -3.73 -10.24 16.27
CA ASN A 24 -4.70 -9.63 17.17
C ASN A 24 -6.08 -9.50 16.48
N PRO A 25 -7.19 -9.77 17.19
CA PRO A 25 -8.55 -9.66 16.63
C PRO A 25 -8.84 -8.31 15.97
N ASP A 26 -8.36 -7.21 16.58
CA ASP A 26 -8.51 -5.85 16.05
C ASP A 26 -7.79 -5.64 14.72
N CYS A 27 -6.67 -6.35 14.51
CA CYS A 27 -5.94 -6.32 13.25
C CYS A 27 -6.57 -7.24 12.20
N LYS A 28 -7.35 -8.27 12.58
CA LYS A 28 -7.99 -9.19 11.63
C LYS A 28 -9.23 -8.61 10.93
N MET A 29 -9.77 -7.48 11.40
CA MET A 29 -11.02 -6.91 10.89
C MET A 29 -10.79 -5.52 10.30
N ALA A 30 -11.46 -5.21 9.19
CA ALA A 30 -11.54 -3.84 8.66
C ALA A 30 -12.60 -3.05 9.45
N SER A 31 -12.39 -2.88 10.75
CA SER A 31 -13.32 -2.27 11.70
C SER A 31 -13.07 -0.77 11.89
N ALA A 32 -14.00 -0.10 12.58
CA ALA A 32 -13.81 1.31 12.93
C ALA A 32 -12.58 1.50 13.83
N GLU A 33 -12.36 0.56 14.76
CA GLU A 33 -11.22 0.52 15.68
C GLU A 33 -9.90 0.39 14.91
N TYR A 34 -9.84 -0.49 13.90
CA TYR A 34 -8.66 -0.63 13.05
C TYR A 34 -8.32 0.67 12.30
N PHE A 35 -9.31 1.35 11.73
CA PHE A 35 -9.09 2.61 11.01
C PHE A 35 -8.74 3.77 11.95
N VAL A 36 -9.30 3.81 13.16
CA VAL A 36 -8.90 4.77 14.20
C VAL A 36 -7.48 4.50 14.66
N HIS A 37 -7.11 3.23 14.88
CA HIS A 37 -5.74 2.84 15.21
C HIS A 37 -4.77 3.26 14.10
N ASN A 38 -5.11 3.05 12.82
CA ASN A 38 -4.29 3.54 11.71
C ASN A 38 -4.06 5.06 11.73
N LEU A 39 -5.05 5.85 12.15
CA LEU A 39 -4.92 7.30 12.26
C LEU A 39 -4.04 7.73 13.46
N MET A 40 -4.09 6.97 14.56
CA MET A 40 -3.43 7.31 15.82
C MET A 40 -2.02 6.71 15.96
N SER A 41 -1.73 5.64 15.22
CA SER A 41 -0.46 4.91 15.28
C SER A 41 0.50 5.35 14.19
N SER A 42 1.78 5.02 14.39
CA SER A 42 2.81 5.22 13.37
C SER A 42 2.59 4.29 12.17
N VAL A 43 3.00 4.74 10.98
CA VAL A 43 2.97 3.91 9.77
C VAL A 43 4.27 3.11 9.67
N HIS A 44 4.19 1.80 9.88
CA HIS A 44 5.27 0.82 9.74
C HIS A 44 5.51 0.45 8.27
N PHE A 45 5.70 1.45 7.42
CA PHE A 45 5.75 1.26 5.96
C PHE A 45 6.96 0.42 5.53
N ASN A 46 8.14 0.66 6.12
CA ASN A 46 9.35 -0.09 5.76
C ASN A 46 9.20 -1.59 6.08
N ASP A 47 8.59 -1.95 7.19
CA ASP A 47 8.38 -3.35 7.58
C ASP A 47 7.38 -4.03 6.63
N ALA A 48 6.32 -3.31 6.26
CA ALA A 48 5.31 -3.80 5.32
C ALA A 48 5.90 -4.07 3.91
N ILE A 49 6.73 -3.17 3.39
CA ILE A 49 7.33 -3.33 2.05
C ILE A 49 8.38 -4.45 1.98
N GLN A 50 8.97 -4.86 3.10
CA GLN A 50 9.86 -6.04 3.14
C GLN A 50 9.12 -7.35 2.80
N LYS A 51 7.79 -7.37 2.86
CA LYS A 51 6.97 -8.54 2.50
C LYS A 51 6.72 -8.67 0.99
N ILE A 52 7.11 -7.67 0.20
CA ILE A 52 6.93 -7.69 -1.25
C ILE A 52 7.99 -8.62 -1.88
N PRO A 53 7.59 -9.57 -2.75
CA PRO A 53 8.53 -10.42 -3.47
C PRO A 53 9.52 -9.60 -4.33
N PRO A 54 10.78 -10.03 -4.49
CA PRO A 54 11.79 -9.25 -5.20
C PRO A 54 11.53 -8.99 -6.69
N ASP A 55 10.72 -9.81 -7.34
CA ASP A 55 10.36 -9.76 -8.76
C ASP A 55 8.90 -9.29 -8.98
N ALA A 56 8.33 -8.61 -7.98
CA ALA A 56 6.96 -8.14 -8.03
C ALA A 56 6.75 -7.00 -9.06
N ILE A 57 5.51 -6.92 -9.55
CA ILE A 57 4.97 -5.72 -10.19
C ILE A 57 4.31 -4.87 -9.10
N VAL A 58 4.85 -3.67 -8.86
CA VAL A 58 4.38 -2.74 -7.84
C VAL A 58 3.63 -1.58 -8.50
N ILE A 59 2.34 -1.47 -8.20
CA ILE A 59 1.47 -0.41 -8.73
C ILE A 59 1.13 0.56 -7.59
N GLU A 60 1.52 1.82 -7.75
CA GLU A 60 1.24 2.88 -6.78
C GLU A 60 -0.10 3.54 -7.09
N ILE A 61 -1.07 3.32 -6.19
CA ILE A 61 -2.42 3.88 -6.28
C ILE A 61 -2.46 5.18 -5.48
N GLY A 62 -2.46 6.30 -6.19
CA GLY A 62 -2.55 7.63 -5.60
C GLY A 62 -2.58 8.72 -6.67
N PRO A 63 -2.92 9.98 -6.31
CA PRO A 63 -2.99 11.09 -7.25
C PRO A 63 -1.62 11.55 -7.78
N HIS A 64 -0.53 11.04 -7.19
CA HIS A 64 0.83 11.20 -7.64
C HIS A 64 1.70 10.07 -7.06
N PHE A 65 2.62 9.51 -7.85
CA PHE A 65 3.51 8.41 -7.45
C PHE A 65 4.70 8.83 -6.53
N LEU A 66 4.42 9.33 -5.34
CA LEU A 66 5.44 9.84 -4.42
C LEU A 66 6.39 8.76 -3.85
N LEU A 67 5.96 7.50 -3.77
CA LEU A 67 6.67 6.44 -3.06
C LEU A 67 7.70 5.69 -3.92
N GLN A 68 7.81 6.00 -5.21
CA GLN A 68 8.70 5.30 -6.14
C GLN A 68 10.15 5.18 -5.65
N SER A 69 10.74 6.27 -5.15
CA SER A 69 12.14 6.28 -4.72
C SER A 69 12.39 5.37 -3.51
N ILE A 70 11.44 5.31 -2.57
CA ILE A 70 11.57 4.44 -1.39
C ILE A 70 11.26 2.98 -1.74
N LEU A 71 10.26 2.73 -2.58
CA LEU A 71 9.93 1.39 -3.07
C LEU A 71 11.11 0.76 -3.82
N LYS A 72 11.74 1.50 -4.74
CA LYS A 72 12.93 1.04 -5.48
C LYS A 72 14.11 0.70 -4.59
N ARG A 73 14.32 1.48 -3.52
CA ARG A 73 15.39 1.26 -2.55
C ARG A 73 15.14 0.02 -1.69
N SER A 74 13.90 -0.21 -1.27
CA SER A 74 13.56 -1.26 -0.32
C SER A 74 13.27 -2.61 -0.98
N VAL A 75 12.55 -2.64 -2.11
CA VAL A 75 12.18 -3.90 -2.81
C VAL A 75 13.30 -4.34 -3.77
N GLY A 76 13.99 -3.39 -4.40
CA GLY A 76 15.18 -3.65 -5.23
C GLY A 76 14.92 -3.59 -6.73
N SER A 77 15.99 -3.77 -7.52
CA SER A 77 15.99 -3.52 -8.97
C SER A 77 15.32 -4.59 -9.82
N ARG A 78 14.98 -5.75 -9.25
CA ARG A 78 14.31 -6.85 -9.98
C ARG A 78 12.80 -6.65 -10.12
N ALA A 79 12.21 -5.78 -9.31
CA ALA A 79 10.80 -5.44 -9.38
C ALA A 79 10.53 -4.35 -10.43
N SER A 80 9.32 -4.32 -10.96
CA SER A 80 8.81 -3.27 -11.84
C SER A 80 7.91 -2.33 -11.06
N TYR A 81 7.99 -1.02 -11.35
CA TYR A 81 7.27 0.00 -10.58
C TYR A 81 6.48 0.93 -11.49
N PHE A 82 5.19 1.07 -11.21
CA PHE A 82 4.25 1.84 -12.00
C PHE A 82 3.48 2.81 -11.11
N GLY A 83 3.40 4.07 -11.52
CA GLY A 83 2.51 5.05 -10.92
C GLY A 83 1.26 5.22 -11.79
N LEU A 84 0.09 5.41 -11.19
CA LEU A 84 -1.15 5.56 -11.95
C LEU A 84 -1.50 7.01 -12.30
N MET A 85 -0.99 7.97 -11.53
CA MET A 85 -1.22 9.41 -11.76
C MET A 85 0.03 10.22 -11.44
N LYS A 86 0.12 11.40 -12.04
CA LYS A 86 1.24 12.32 -11.84
C LYS A 86 0.74 13.74 -11.61
N ARG A 87 1.21 14.35 -10.52
CA ARG A 87 0.92 15.76 -10.23
C ARG A 87 1.46 16.63 -11.37
N ASN A 88 0.67 17.64 -11.76
CA ASN A 88 0.95 18.57 -12.85
C ASN A 88 1.01 17.94 -14.25
N GLU A 89 0.55 16.69 -14.41
CA GLU A 89 0.37 16.09 -15.73
C GLU A 89 -0.83 16.71 -16.43
N VAL A 90 -0.69 16.98 -17.73
CA VAL A 90 -1.70 17.71 -18.51
C VAL A 90 -2.96 16.86 -18.67
N ASN A 91 -2.76 15.56 -18.94
CA ASN A 91 -3.85 14.60 -19.06
C ASN A 91 -3.49 13.30 -18.31
N ASN A 92 -4.06 13.15 -17.11
CA ASN A 92 -3.85 11.93 -16.32
C ASN A 92 -4.54 10.69 -16.91
N VAL A 93 -5.51 10.85 -17.83
CA VAL A 93 -6.09 9.69 -18.53
C VAL A 93 -5.06 9.09 -19.48
N ASP A 94 -4.36 9.91 -20.26
CA ASP A 94 -3.29 9.43 -21.15
C ASP A 94 -2.15 8.81 -20.34
N PHE A 95 -1.71 9.47 -19.27
CA PHE A 95 -0.68 8.94 -18.37
C PHE A 95 -1.07 7.59 -17.74
N LEU A 96 -2.34 7.43 -17.33
CA LEU A 96 -2.85 6.17 -16.84
C LEU A 96 -2.80 5.09 -17.93
N MET A 97 -3.27 5.39 -19.14
CA MET A 97 -3.26 4.45 -20.27
C MET A 97 -1.84 4.04 -20.67
N GLU A 98 -0.89 4.99 -20.69
CA GLU A 98 0.53 4.71 -20.89
C GLU A 98 1.11 3.80 -19.81
N SER A 99 0.68 3.97 -18.56
CA SER A 99 1.16 3.16 -17.44
C SER A 99 0.54 1.76 -17.44
N LEU A 100 -0.70 1.61 -17.92
CA LEU A 100 -1.36 0.31 -18.11
C LEU A 100 -0.81 -0.49 -19.30
N GLY A 101 -0.27 0.20 -20.31
CA GLY A 101 0.31 -0.43 -21.50
C GLY A 101 1.75 -0.93 -21.35
N LYS A 102 2.41 -0.64 -20.23
CA LYS A 102 3.77 -1.12 -19.90
C LYS A 102 3.73 -2.49 -19.25
#